data_AF-A0A0S9KRA3-F1
#
_entry.id   AF-A0A0S9KRA3-F1
#
_cell.length_a   1.000
_cell.length_b   1.000
_cell.length_c   1.000
_cell.angle_alpha   90.00
_cell.angle_beta   90.00
_cell.angle_gamma   90.00
#
_symmetry.space_group_name_H-M   'P 1'
#
loop_
_entity.id
_entity.type
_entity.pdbx_description
1 polymer ?
#
loop_
_entity_poly.entity_id
_entity_poly.type
_entity_poly.pdbx_seq_one_letter_code
_entity_poly.pdbx_strand_id
1 'polypeptide(L)'
;MTTDRAGALRRALQLQPHPEGGDFREWFRSAANIQPGDGRPSRSALTSIDFLLERGQFSAWHRVASDEAWHLLEGGPLRLWLLPPDLSRLMHVDLAPVDDAGHTPRHVVPAHWWQAAEPLGAFAYVGATVGPGFDFADFSFGRDDAALGTALQQQPGGLARLL
;
A
#
# COMPACT_ATOMS: atom_id res chain seq x y z
N MET A 1 -8.75 24.87 -17.71
CA MET A 1 -9.45 23.69 -17.17
C MET A 1 -8.40 22.68 -16.80
N THR A 2 -8.08 22.52 -15.52
CA THR A 2 -7.27 21.39 -15.06
C THR A 2 -8.12 20.14 -15.23
N THR A 3 -7.75 19.28 -16.17
CA THR A 3 -8.40 17.99 -16.41
C THR A 3 -8.36 17.18 -15.11
N ASP A 4 -9.53 16.72 -14.64
CA ASP A 4 -9.65 15.77 -13.52
C ASP A 4 -9.03 14.42 -13.93
N ARG A 5 -7.71 14.33 -13.79
CA ARG A 5 -6.95 13.16 -14.23
C ARG A 5 -7.21 11.95 -13.32
N ALA A 6 -7.33 12.15 -12.02
CA ALA A 6 -7.65 11.10 -11.06
C ALA A 6 -9.02 10.47 -11.36
N GLY A 7 -10.06 11.27 -11.58
CA GLY A 7 -11.36 10.75 -11.98
C GLY A 7 -11.38 10.11 -13.35
N ALA A 8 -10.57 10.59 -14.31
CA ALA A 8 -10.39 9.93 -15.60
C ALA A 8 -9.76 8.53 -15.46
N LEU A 9 -8.73 8.39 -14.64
CA LEU A 9 -8.11 7.09 -14.30
C LEU A 9 -9.12 6.16 -13.62
N ARG A 10 -9.83 6.66 -12.60
CA ARG A 10 -10.84 5.89 -11.86
C ARG A 10 -11.90 5.28 -12.78
N ARG A 11 -12.39 6.05 -13.75
CA ARG A 11 -13.37 5.58 -14.74
C ARG A 11 -12.75 4.61 -15.75
N ALA A 12 -11.59 4.93 -16.31
CA ALA A 12 -10.93 4.11 -17.33
C ALA A 12 -10.50 2.75 -16.78
N LEU A 13 -10.03 2.72 -15.53
CA LEU A 13 -9.60 1.52 -14.81
C LEU A 13 -10.71 0.91 -13.95
N GLN A 14 -11.94 1.43 -14.00
CA GLN A 14 -13.08 0.88 -13.25
C GLN A 14 -12.79 0.64 -11.76
N LEU A 15 -12.06 1.57 -11.14
CA LEU A 15 -11.68 1.45 -9.73
C LEU A 15 -12.92 1.61 -8.84
N GLN A 16 -12.91 0.90 -7.71
CA GLN A 16 -13.96 0.96 -6.69
C GLN A 16 -13.35 1.42 -5.37
N PRO A 17 -14.11 2.10 -4.48
CA PRO A 17 -13.60 2.50 -3.17
C PRO A 17 -13.03 1.31 -2.40
N HIS A 18 -11.82 1.44 -1.85
CA HIS A 18 -11.20 0.41 -1.01
C HIS A 18 -11.52 0.66 0.48
N PRO A 19 -11.78 -0.37 1.30
CA PRO A 19 -12.10 -0.21 2.73
C PRO A 19 -11.00 0.47 3.56
N GLU A 20 -9.76 0.47 3.08
CA GLU A 20 -8.60 1.12 3.68
C GLU A 20 -8.49 2.62 3.34
N GLY A 21 -9.29 3.10 2.37
CA GLY A 21 -9.17 4.40 1.74
C GLY A 21 -8.67 4.32 0.29
N GLY A 22 -8.92 5.37 -0.50
CA GLY A 22 -8.64 5.36 -1.93
C GLY A 22 -9.61 4.52 -2.76
N ASP A 23 -9.21 4.26 -4.02
CA ASP A 23 -9.92 3.37 -4.94
C ASP A 23 -8.98 2.31 -5.50
N PHE A 24 -9.48 1.10 -5.69
CA PHE A 24 -8.69 -0.03 -6.16
C PHE A 24 -9.43 -0.91 -7.17
N ARG A 25 -8.68 -1.75 -7.88
CA ARG A 25 -9.20 -2.91 -8.61
C ARG A 25 -8.11 -3.96 -8.77
N GLU A 26 -8.39 -5.21 -8.42
CA GLU A 26 -7.55 -6.34 -8.84
C GLU A 26 -7.70 -6.58 -10.34
N TRP A 27 -6.59 -6.45 -11.08
CA TRP A 27 -6.57 -6.68 -12.54
C TRP A 27 -5.84 -7.97 -12.92
N PHE A 28 -5.07 -8.56 -12.01
CA PHE A 28 -4.40 -9.83 -12.24
C PHE A 28 -4.36 -10.72 -11.00
N ARG A 29 -4.67 -11.99 -11.20
CA ARG A 29 -4.46 -13.09 -10.25
C ARG A 29 -3.91 -14.28 -11.00
N SER A 30 -2.78 -14.81 -10.54
CA SER A 30 -2.14 -15.96 -11.18
C SER A 30 -3.02 -17.21 -11.07
N ALA A 31 -3.13 -17.97 -12.16
CA ALA A 31 -3.74 -19.29 -12.18
C ALA A 31 -2.84 -20.37 -11.54
N ALA A 32 -1.52 -20.12 -11.49
CA ALA A 32 -0.61 -20.99 -10.76
C ALA A 32 -0.77 -20.75 -9.27
N ASN A 33 -0.82 -21.83 -8.49
CA ASN A 33 -0.82 -21.77 -7.04
C ASN A 33 0.53 -22.25 -6.51
N ILE A 34 0.98 -21.63 -5.43
CA ILE A 34 2.20 -22.02 -4.71
C ILE A 34 1.85 -22.24 -3.25
N GLN A 35 2.60 -23.14 -2.62
CA GLN A 35 2.57 -23.34 -1.18
C GLN A 35 3.59 -22.37 -0.55
N PRO A 36 3.16 -21.36 0.22
CA PRO A 36 4.10 -20.48 0.91
C PRO A 36 4.97 -21.26 1.91
N GLY A 37 6.22 -20.81 2.09
CA GLY A 37 7.19 -21.45 2.98
C GLY A 37 6.95 -21.22 4.49
N ASP A 38 5.95 -20.40 4.83
CA ASP A 38 5.56 -20.03 6.20
C ASP A 38 4.47 -20.94 6.79
N GLY A 39 4.02 -21.96 6.04
CA GLY A 39 3.03 -22.94 6.49
C GLY A 39 1.57 -22.53 6.35
N ARG A 40 1.26 -21.32 5.85
CA ARG A 40 -0.13 -20.93 5.54
C ARG A 40 -0.68 -21.72 4.32
N PRO A 41 -1.99 -21.76 4.07
CA PRO A 41 -2.53 -22.49 2.93
C PRO A 41 -2.00 -21.98 1.58
N SER A 42 -2.16 -22.79 0.53
CA SER A 42 -1.80 -22.42 -0.83
C SER A 42 -2.43 -21.08 -1.25
N ARG A 43 -1.66 -20.31 -2.02
CA ARG A 43 -2.05 -19.00 -2.58
C ARG A 43 -1.80 -18.98 -4.08
N SER A 44 -2.49 -18.10 -4.81
CA SER A 44 -2.07 -17.74 -6.16
C SER A 44 -0.61 -17.29 -6.14
N ALA A 45 0.17 -17.58 -7.16
CA ALA A 45 1.61 -17.23 -7.18
C ALA A 45 1.85 -15.72 -7.05
N LEU A 46 0.92 -14.91 -7.56
CA LEU A 46 0.97 -13.46 -7.58
C LEU A 46 -0.44 -12.87 -7.73
N THR A 47 -0.69 -11.71 -7.13
CA THR A 47 -1.83 -10.84 -7.43
C THR A 47 -1.33 -9.43 -7.71
N SER A 48 -2.04 -8.66 -8.53
CA SER A 48 -1.72 -7.25 -8.79
C SER A 48 -3.00 -6.41 -8.87
N ILE A 49 -2.94 -5.22 -8.29
CA ILE A 49 -4.03 -4.27 -8.25
C ILE A 49 -3.61 -2.91 -8.84
N ASP A 50 -4.58 -2.19 -9.37
CA ASP A 50 -4.54 -0.75 -9.56
C ASP A 50 -5.00 -0.10 -8.24
N PHE A 51 -4.30 0.94 -7.76
CA PHE A 51 -4.68 1.68 -6.56
C PHE A 51 -4.49 3.19 -6.74
N LEU A 52 -5.46 4.00 -6.31
CA LEU A 52 -5.49 5.43 -6.51
C LEU A 52 -5.81 6.15 -5.19
N LEU A 53 -4.96 7.12 -4.84
CA LEU A 53 -5.18 8.02 -3.71
C LEU A 53 -5.18 9.47 -4.20
N GLU A 54 -6.23 10.22 -3.89
CA GLU A 54 -6.30 11.66 -4.05
C GLU A 54 -5.85 12.40 -2.79
N ARG A 55 -5.51 13.69 -2.93
CA ARG A 55 -5.15 14.56 -1.81
C ARG A 55 -6.18 14.46 -0.67
N GLY A 56 -5.70 14.19 0.53
CA GLY A 56 -6.53 14.06 1.73
C GLY A 56 -7.07 12.65 1.97
N GLN A 57 -6.93 11.74 1.00
CA GLN A 57 -7.09 10.31 1.23
C GLN A 57 -5.78 9.70 1.71
N PHE A 58 -5.88 8.51 2.28
CA PHE A 58 -4.74 7.69 2.70
C PHE A 58 -5.07 6.21 2.59
N SER A 59 -4.04 5.40 2.50
CA SER A 59 -4.04 3.96 2.80
C SER A 59 -3.85 3.82 4.31
N ALA A 60 -4.90 3.40 5.01
CA ALA A 60 -4.85 3.10 6.44
C ALA A 60 -3.78 2.04 6.76
N TRP A 61 -3.25 2.11 7.99
CA TRP A 61 -2.27 1.15 8.47
C TRP A 61 -2.79 -0.27 8.31
N HIS A 62 -2.00 -1.11 7.67
CA HIS A 62 -2.29 -2.52 7.48
C HIS A 62 -1.00 -3.31 7.33
N ARG A 63 -1.11 -4.64 7.33
CA ARG A 63 -0.03 -5.55 6.96
C ARG A 63 -0.58 -6.74 6.19
N VAL A 64 0.28 -7.35 5.40
CA VAL A 64 0.01 -8.60 4.66
C VAL A 64 1.07 -9.66 4.99
N ALA A 65 0.75 -10.94 4.81
CA ALA A 65 1.69 -12.04 5.09
C ALA A 65 2.69 -12.34 3.96
N SER A 66 2.73 -11.53 2.90
CA SER A 66 3.64 -11.67 1.76
C SER A 66 4.35 -10.35 1.50
N ASP A 67 5.45 -10.38 0.76
CA ASP A 67 6.07 -9.16 0.26
C ASP A 67 5.12 -8.45 -0.71
N GLU A 68 5.06 -7.12 -0.60
CA GLU A 68 4.23 -6.27 -1.43
C GLU A 68 5.07 -5.21 -2.14
N ALA A 69 5.09 -5.28 -3.47
CA ALA A 69 5.81 -4.37 -4.33
C ALA A 69 4.89 -3.23 -4.81
N TRP A 70 5.16 -2.02 -4.32
CA TRP A 70 4.50 -0.78 -4.72
C TRP A 70 5.22 -0.14 -5.89
N HIS A 71 4.46 0.39 -6.85
CA HIS A 71 4.99 1.05 -8.05
C HIS A 71 4.20 2.33 -8.33
N LEU A 72 4.84 3.50 -8.31
CA LEU A 72 4.24 4.74 -8.77
C LEU A 72 4.11 4.72 -10.30
N LEU A 73 2.88 4.80 -10.79
CA LEU A 73 2.54 4.73 -12.22
C LEU A 73 2.23 6.11 -12.79
N GLU A 74 1.51 6.95 -12.05
CA GLU A 74 1.16 8.31 -12.47
C GLU A 74 0.85 9.22 -11.26
N GLY A 75 0.92 10.53 -11.45
CA GLY A 75 0.59 11.52 -10.42
C GLY A 75 1.82 12.12 -9.74
N GLY A 76 1.65 12.55 -8.50
CA GLY A 76 2.74 13.07 -7.67
C GLY A 76 3.35 11.99 -6.77
N PRO A 77 4.37 12.35 -5.96
CA PRO A 77 4.99 11.41 -5.05
C PRO A 77 3.99 10.79 -4.07
N LEU A 78 4.20 9.52 -3.74
CA LEU A 78 3.49 8.80 -2.69
C LEU A 78 4.44 8.59 -1.50
N ARG A 79 4.04 9.02 -0.31
CA ARG A 79 4.74 8.65 0.91
C ARG A 79 4.23 7.31 1.40
N LEU A 80 5.12 6.36 1.60
CA LEU A 80 4.86 5.05 2.19
C LEU A 80 5.53 4.99 3.56
N TRP A 81 4.72 4.97 4.61
CA TRP A 81 5.13 4.77 5.99
C TRP A 81 5.31 3.29 6.27
N LEU A 82 6.36 2.96 7.03
CA LEU A 82 6.78 1.59 7.29
C LEU A 82 7.10 1.43 8.77
N LEU A 83 6.63 0.34 9.37
CA LEU A 83 6.98 -0.03 10.73
C LEU A 83 7.20 -1.55 10.80
N PRO A 84 8.37 -2.01 11.31
CA PRO A 84 8.65 -3.44 11.42
C PRO A 84 7.70 -4.13 12.41
N PRO A 85 7.56 -5.47 12.35
CA PRO A 85 6.68 -6.22 13.24
C PRO A 85 6.96 -6.04 14.73
N ASP A 86 8.21 -5.73 15.09
CA ASP A 86 8.64 -5.46 16.46
C ASP A 86 8.37 -4.01 16.92
N LEU A 87 7.81 -3.17 16.04
CA LEU A 87 7.44 -1.78 16.28
C LEU A 87 8.63 -0.88 16.67
N SER A 88 9.87 -1.32 16.41
CA SER A 88 11.08 -0.68 16.94
C SER A 88 11.44 0.65 16.29
N ARG A 89 11.11 0.84 15.00
CA ARG A 89 11.53 2.01 14.24
C ARG A 89 10.54 2.39 13.15
N LEU A 90 9.91 3.56 13.31
CA LEU A 90 9.14 4.18 12.24
C LEU A 90 10.06 4.67 11.12
N MET A 91 9.70 4.34 9.89
CA MET A 91 10.42 4.69 8.67
C MET A 91 9.42 5.20 7.63
N HIS A 92 9.92 5.88 6.61
CA HIS A 92 9.16 6.12 5.38
C HIS A 92 10.07 6.12 4.18
N VAL A 93 9.47 5.89 3.02
CA VAL A 93 10.06 6.11 1.71
C VAL A 93 9.09 6.92 0.86
N ASP A 94 9.62 7.83 0.05
CA ASP A 94 8.82 8.57 -0.91
C ASP A 94 9.02 7.94 -2.29
N LEU A 95 7.95 7.35 -2.85
CA LEU A 95 7.94 6.88 -4.22
C LEU A 95 7.79 8.09 -5.14
N ALA A 96 8.77 8.29 -6.02
CA ALA A 96 8.78 9.38 -6.99
C ALA A 96 9.58 8.96 -8.24
N PRO A 97 9.47 9.67 -9.37
CA PRO A 97 10.35 9.43 -10.52
C PRO A 97 11.83 9.45 -10.11
N VAL A 98 12.66 8.69 -10.84
CA VAL A 98 14.10 8.66 -10.59
C VAL A 98 14.69 10.05 -10.78
N ASP A 99 15.45 10.51 -9.78
CA ASP A 99 16.11 11.81 -9.77
C ASP A 99 17.51 11.73 -9.13
N ASP A 100 18.24 12.85 -9.18
CA ASP A 100 19.59 12.95 -8.61
C ASP A 100 19.61 12.88 -7.06
N ALA A 101 18.44 12.96 -6.42
CA ALA A 101 18.29 12.79 -4.97
C ALA A 101 18.13 11.31 -4.57
N GLY A 102 18.06 10.40 -5.56
CA GLY A 102 17.99 8.96 -5.33
C GLY A 102 16.57 8.43 -5.10
N HIS A 103 15.53 9.20 -5.41
CA HIS A 103 14.17 8.67 -5.36
C HIS A 103 13.96 7.57 -6.41
N THR A 104 13.03 6.66 -6.13
CA THR A 104 12.66 5.61 -7.08
C THR A 104 11.14 5.42 -7.10
N PRO A 105 10.55 5.03 -8.24
CA PRO A 105 9.11 4.90 -8.35
C PRO A 105 8.62 3.56 -7.80
N ARG A 106 9.41 2.86 -6.98
CA ARG A 106 9.05 1.54 -6.48
C ARG A 106 9.68 1.22 -5.14
N HIS A 107 8.99 0.44 -4.34
CA HIS A 107 9.52 -0.11 -3.09
C HIS A 107 8.85 -1.44 -2.77
N VAL A 108 9.57 -2.34 -2.10
CA VAL A 108 9.01 -3.60 -1.61
C VAL A 108 8.88 -3.50 -0.11
N VAL A 109 7.65 -3.64 0.38
CA VAL A 109 7.34 -3.79 1.80
C VAL A 109 7.49 -5.27 2.14
N PRO A 110 8.39 -5.65 3.06
CA PRO A 110 8.54 -7.05 3.43
C PRO A 110 7.29 -7.59 4.13
N ALA A 111 7.06 -8.89 4.00
CA ALA A 111 5.97 -9.59 4.69
C ALA A 111 5.89 -9.22 6.19
N HIS A 112 4.66 -9.05 6.67
CA HIS A 112 4.29 -8.70 8.04
C HIS A 112 4.66 -7.30 8.53
N TRP A 113 5.33 -6.48 7.70
CA TRP A 113 5.55 -5.08 8.04
C TRP A 113 4.23 -4.32 8.00
N TRP A 114 4.07 -3.41 8.96
CA TRP A 114 3.00 -2.44 8.92
C TRP A 114 3.33 -1.36 7.89
N GLN A 115 2.33 -1.01 7.09
CA GLN A 115 2.42 0.00 6.04
C GLN A 115 1.19 0.89 6.02
N ALA A 116 1.38 2.15 5.68
CA ALA A 116 0.33 3.13 5.40
C ALA A 116 0.85 4.08 4.32
N ALA A 117 -0.02 4.66 3.50
CA ALA A 117 0.42 5.54 2.42
C ALA A 117 -0.43 6.79 2.25
N GLU A 118 0.18 7.87 1.77
CA GLU A 118 -0.54 9.11 1.45
C GLU A 118 0.10 9.84 0.26
N PRO A 119 -0.71 10.46 -0.63
CA PRO A 119 -0.17 11.24 -1.74
C PRO A 119 0.36 12.58 -1.23
N LEU A 120 1.56 12.95 -1.66
CA LEU A 120 2.14 14.27 -1.39
C LEU A 120 1.67 15.31 -2.44
N GLY A 121 1.22 14.82 -3.60
CA GLY A 121 0.67 15.61 -4.71
C GLY A 121 -0.86 15.74 -4.68
N ALA A 122 -1.43 16.03 -5.86
CA ALA A 122 -2.88 16.06 -6.05
C ALA A 122 -3.50 14.65 -6.02
N PHE A 123 -2.78 13.66 -6.56
CA PHE A 123 -3.11 12.25 -6.50
C PHE A 123 -1.83 11.42 -6.69
N ALA A 124 -1.88 10.14 -6.35
CA ALA A 124 -0.92 9.13 -6.71
C ALA A 124 -1.67 7.89 -7.22
N TYR A 125 -1.37 7.49 -8.45
CA TYR A 125 -1.81 6.23 -9.03
C TYR A 125 -0.66 5.24 -8.96
N VAL A 126 -0.89 4.11 -8.31
CA VAL A 126 0.11 3.09 -8.06
C VAL A 126 -0.39 1.70 -8.44
N GLY A 127 0.55 0.81 -8.74
CA GLY A 127 0.32 -0.62 -8.79
C GLY A 127 0.88 -1.27 -7.54
N ALA A 128 0.10 -2.15 -6.91
CA ALA A 128 0.58 -2.97 -5.80
C ALA A 128 0.51 -4.45 -6.20
N THR A 129 1.62 -5.15 -6.03
CA THR A 129 1.78 -6.54 -6.44
C THR A 129 2.26 -7.37 -5.26
N VAL A 130 1.55 -8.45 -4.96
CA VAL A 130 1.81 -9.30 -3.79
C VAL A 130 2.17 -10.71 -4.24
N GLY A 131 3.22 -11.29 -3.67
CA GLY A 131 3.71 -12.62 -4.02
C GLY A 131 4.34 -13.34 -2.81
N PRO A 132 3.81 -14.50 -2.35
CA PRO A 132 2.58 -15.18 -2.75
C PRO A 132 1.35 -14.26 -2.74
N GLY A 133 0.42 -14.47 -3.66
CA GLY A 133 -0.73 -13.59 -3.92
C GLY A 133 -1.61 -13.29 -2.72
N PHE A 134 -2.22 -12.11 -2.75
CA PHE A 134 -3.08 -11.58 -1.70
C PHE A 134 -4.30 -12.47 -1.42
N ASP A 135 -4.59 -12.64 -0.14
CA ASP A 135 -5.80 -13.23 0.41
C ASP A 135 -6.20 -12.45 1.67
N PHE A 136 -7.50 -12.21 1.88
CA PHE A 136 -7.97 -11.48 3.05
C PHE A 136 -7.65 -12.18 4.38
N ALA A 137 -7.47 -13.51 4.38
CA ALA A 137 -7.02 -14.25 5.55
C ALA A 137 -5.58 -13.86 6.00
N ASP A 138 -4.81 -13.25 5.10
CA ASP A 138 -3.42 -12.85 5.34
C ASP A 138 -3.27 -11.34 5.62
N PHE A 139 -4.39 -10.62 5.64
CA PHE A 139 -4.45 -9.18 5.80
C PHE A 139 -4.90 -8.80 7.22
N SER A 140 -4.34 -7.73 7.78
CA SER A 140 -4.78 -7.19 9.07
C SER A 140 -4.79 -5.67 9.04
N PHE A 141 -5.88 -5.06 9.50
CA PHE A 141 -5.96 -3.62 9.72
C PHE A 141 -5.26 -3.22 11.01
N GLY A 142 -4.61 -2.07 10.97
CA GLY A 142 -3.90 -1.49 12.11
C GLY A 142 -4.83 -1.02 13.23
N ARG A 143 -6.03 -0.53 12.91
CA ARG A 143 -7.06 -0.19 13.92
C ARG A 143 -7.49 -1.37 14.79
N ASP A 144 -7.29 -2.59 14.32
CA ASP A 144 -7.63 -3.81 15.05
C ASP A 144 -6.44 -4.35 15.88
N ASP A 145 -5.27 -3.68 15.83
CA ASP A 145 -4.06 -4.05 16.58
C ASP A 145 -3.73 -3.02 17.67
N ALA A 146 -3.99 -3.37 18.92
CA ALA A 146 -3.78 -2.48 20.07
C ALA A 146 -2.30 -2.11 20.30
N ALA A 147 -1.37 -3.00 19.95
CA ALA A 147 0.05 -2.75 20.11
C ALA A 147 0.52 -1.70 19.10
N LEU A 148 0.11 -1.83 17.84
CA LEU A 148 0.35 -0.81 16.82
C LEU A 148 -0.28 0.53 17.21
N GLY A 149 -1.55 0.52 17.63
CA GLY A 149 -2.25 1.74 18.05
C GLY A 149 -1.50 2.49 19.16
N THR A 150 -1.02 1.78 20.17
CA THR A 150 -0.21 2.34 21.26
C THR A 150 1.13 2.88 20.75
N ALA A 151 1.81 2.13 19.89
CA ALA A 151 3.10 2.54 19.33
C ALA A 151 2.96 3.84 18.52
N LEU A 152 1.94 3.96 17.67
CA LEU A 152 1.72 5.13 16.82
C LEU A 152 1.34 6.38 17.61
N GLN A 153 0.65 6.25 18.74
CA GLN A 153 0.37 7.38 19.63
C GLN A 153 1.63 8.00 20.24
N GLN A 154 2.68 7.19 20.41
CA GLN A 154 3.96 7.64 20.96
C GLN A 154 4.90 8.23 19.88
N GLN A 155 4.59 8.01 18.59
CA GLN A 155 5.40 8.54 17.51
C GLN A 155 5.07 10.01 17.21
N PRO A 156 6.09 10.85 16.91
CA PRO A 156 5.87 12.21 16.45
C PRO A 156 5.17 12.21 15.07
N GLY A 157 4.39 13.25 14.78
CA GLY A 157 3.75 13.43 13.46
C GLY A 157 2.30 12.95 13.35
N GLY A 158 1.70 12.44 14.44
CA GLY A 158 0.26 12.17 14.50
C GLY A 158 -0.20 11.07 13.55
N LEU A 159 0.64 10.06 13.30
CA LEU A 159 0.35 8.97 12.36
C LEU A 159 -0.74 8.00 12.83
N ALA A 160 -1.19 8.11 14.08
CA ALA A 160 -2.42 7.47 14.55
C ALA A 160 -3.67 7.93 13.77
N ARG A 161 -3.62 9.08 13.06
CA ARG A 161 -4.69 9.51 12.15
C ARG A 161 -4.90 8.59 10.94
N LEU A 162 -3.93 7.72 10.68
CA LEU A 162 -3.94 6.76 9.56
C LEU A 162 -4.39 5.36 10.02
N LEU A 163 -4.88 5.19 11.25
CA LEU A 163 -5.44 3.92 11.73
C LEU A 163 -6.80 3.62 11.11
#